data_AF-A0A0T6B5U8-F1
#
_entry.id   AF-A0A0T6B5U8-F1
#
_cell.length_a   1.000
_cell.length_b   1.000
_cell.length_c   1.000
_cell.angle_alpha   90.00
_cell.angle_beta   90.00
_cell.angle_gamma   90.00
#
_symmetry.space_group_name_H-M   'P 1'
#
loop_
_entity.id
_entity.type
_entity.pdbx_description
1 polymer ?
#
loop_
_entity_poly.entity_id
_entity_poly.type
_entity_poly.pdbx_seq_one_letter_code
_entity_poly.pdbx_strand_id
1 'polypeptide(L)'
;MMNSNYRPFTCYFCNKLIQRETESIHITTCGSVLEPCKNKCGSYVPRNMRVKHMQECANKRTNTFPRLMKQKRIEQIDSPSSPTSSTSGNGMYNGVSLPPNLNLYRDRERDNERDRERDHINSITNKFLALEQAFAQLQKTTEIIKSRQEQLQQRAATYEHLKLQNEKMQYQNQVLQEWKKNVDMQLNTLNYESAQNIKSRTESERKWSAMIDEKMRLVQDLNANLNSQKDSFLKEQIYNRETQNELQAEIKKFQTFYTQENATVCALWSDQGKQIESVKENITSLTSNLEDQKLKYNTVVFDLRAISQVSSENAEKLEMQERELKELKKSFLQLKIDVEMLEEATNSREHVLPGHIVWKINDFTLKLETAKSNNFVLKGPIFYSHSYGYKIRVSVYINYVDNIN
;
A
#
# COMPACT_ATOMS: atom_id res chain seq x y z
N MET A 1 7.60 -0.57 26.26
CA MET A 1 7.93 0.31 25.11
C MET A 1 6.73 1.18 24.80
N MET A 2 6.96 2.43 24.40
CA MET A 2 6.02 3.36 23.73
C MET A 2 4.62 3.56 24.36
N ASN A 3 4.50 4.63 25.18
CA ASN A 3 3.21 5.29 25.39
C ASN A 3 2.61 5.67 24.03
N SER A 4 1.39 5.21 23.73
CA SER A 4 0.68 5.61 22.51
C SER A 4 0.28 7.08 22.60
N ASN A 5 0.46 7.81 21.49
CA ASN A 5 0.17 9.24 21.43
C ASN A 5 -1.34 9.52 21.48
N TYR A 6 -1.89 9.70 22.69
CA TYR A 6 -3.22 10.30 22.91
C TYR A 6 -3.20 11.79 22.57
N ARG A 7 -3.05 12.13 21.28
CA ARG A 7 -3.23 13.52 20.83
C ARG A 7 -4.71 13.93 21.05
N PRO A 8 -4.98 15.00 21.83
CA PRO A 8 -6.34 15.49 22.03
C PRO A 8 -6.92 16.00 20.71
N PHE A 9 -8.23 15.80 20.53
CA PHE A 9 -8.98 16.29 19.38
C PHE A 9 -9.43 17.73 19.63
N THR A 10 -9.31 18.61 18.64
CA THR A 10 -9.81 19.99 18.72
C THR A 10 -11.18 20.06 18.03
N CYS A 11 -12.25 20.37 18.78
CA CYS A 11 -13.58 20.49 18.19
C CYS A 11 -13.66 21.70 17.25
N TYR A 12 -13.94 21.43 15.98
CA TYR A 12 -14.05 22.40 14.88
C TYR A 12 -15.06 23.55 15.15
N PHE A 13 -16.05 23.33 16.01
CA PHE A 13 -17.09 24.34 16.31
C PHE A 13 -16.76 25.25 17.49
N CYS A 14 -15.90 24.83 18.42
CA CYS A 14 -15.64 25.59 19.66
C CYS A 14 -14.16 25.72 20.03
N ASN A 15 -13.26 25.15 19.22
CA ASN A 15 -11.80 25.12 19.39
C ASN A 15 -11.30 24.60 20.75
N LYS A 16 -12.14 23.84 21.48
CA LYS A 16 -11.74 23.17 22.73
C LYS A 16 -11.06 21.84 22.46
N LEU A 17 -10.03 21.55 23.23
CA LEU A 17 -9.35 20.26 23.28
C LEU A 17 -10.19 19.24 24.05
N ILE A 18 -10.40 18.06 23.46
CA ILE A 18 -11.30 17.00 23.92
C ILE A 18 -10.56 15.66 23.86
N GLN A 19 -10.82 14.78 24.81
CA GLN A 19 -10.29 13.41 24.81
C GLN A 19 -11.01 12.59 23.73
N ARG A 20 -10.26 11.86 22.90
CA ARG A 20 -10.77 11.17 21.70
C ARG A 20 -11.96 10.24 21.99
N GLU A 21 -11.98 9.58 23.15
CA GLU A 21 -13.08 8.71 23.60
C GLU A 21 -14.42 9.46 23.73
N THR A 22 -14.39 10.78 23.94
CA THR A 22 -15.56 11.66 24.08
C THR A 22 -15.83 12.52 22.84
N GLU A 23 -15.08 12.34 21.75
CA GLU A 23 -15.18 13.14 20.52
C GLU A 23 -16.60 13.14 19.93
N SER A 24 -17.17 11.95 19.71
CA SER A 24 -18.54 11.79 19.17
C SER A 24 -19.61 12.43 20.07
N ILE A 25 -19.48 12.25 21.39
CA ILE A 25 -20.39 12.82 22.39
C ILE A 25 -20.28 14.35 22.41
N HIS A 26 -19.07 14.89 22.30
CA HIS A 26 -18.88 16.34 22.24
C HIS A 26 -19.43 16.92 20.93
N ILE A 27 -19.12 16.35 19.76
CA ILE A 27 -19.59 16.89 18.47
C ILE A 27 -21.13 16.91 18.43
N THR A 28 -21.78 15.85 18.87
CA THR A 28 -23.24 15.76 18.91
C THR A 28 -23.89 16.74 19.90
N THR A 29 -23.22 17.10 21.01
CA THR A 29 -23.75 18.01 22.04
C THR A 29 -23.20 19.44 22.00
N CYS A 30 -22.20 19.74 21.16
CA CYS A 30 -21.46 21.00 21.18
C CYS A 30 -22.38 22.23 21.08
N GLY A 31 -22.22 23.16 22.04
CA GLY A 31 -23.04 24.36 22.14
C GLY A 31 -22.79 25.40 21.04
N SER A 32 -21.63 25.34 20.37
CA SER A 32 -21.24 26.30 19.32
C SER A 32 -21.69 25.92 17.92
N VAL A 33 -22.29 24.73 17.73
CA VAL A 33 -22.87 24.31 16.45
C VAL A 33 -24.00 25.26 16.07
N LEU A 34 -23.96 25.78 14.85
CA LEU A 34 -24.99 26.66 14.29
C LEU A 34 -26.18 25.82 13.81
N GLU A 35 -27.34 26.03 14.41
CA GLU A 35 -28.61 25.42 14.00
C GLU A 35 -29.53 26.48 13.36
N PRO A 36 -30.29 26.14 12.30
CA PRO A 36 -31.30 27.05 11.75
C PRO A 36 -32.41 27.30 12.78
N CYS A 37 -32.86 28.55 12.91
CA CYS A 37 -33.90 28.90 13.87
C CYS A 37 -35.23 28.17 13.57
N LYS A 38 -35.82 27.55 14.61
CA LYS A 38 -37.10 26.83 14.53
C LYS A 38 -38.27 27.69 14.02
N ASN A 39 -38.21 29.01 14.26
CA ASN A 39 -39.20 29.97 13.78
C ASN A 39 -38.98 30.40 12.31
N LYS A 40 -38.01 29.80 11.60
CA LYS A 40 -37.66 30.09 10.20
C LYS A 40 -37.42 31.58 9.92
N CYS A 41 -36.77 32.30 10.84
CA CYS A 41 -36.42 33.72 10.68
C CYS A 41 -35.19 33.97 9.78
N GLY A 42 -34.73 32.96 9.02
CA GLY A 42 -33.50 33.01 8.22
C GLY A 42 -32.18 32.90 9.01
N SER A 43 -32.19 33.13 10.33
CA SER A 43 -30.97 33.12 11.16
C SER A 43 -30.49 31.70 11.51
N TYR A 44 -29.18 31.50 11.42
CA TYR A 44 -28.46 30.37 12.02
C TYR A 44 -27.88 30.80 13.35
N VAL A 45 -28.10 30.01 14.42
CA VAL A 45 -27.82 30.42 15.79
C VAL A 45 -27.06 29.32 16.53
N PRO A 46 -26.01 29.66 17.31
CA PRO A 46 -25.34 28.69 18.18
C PRO A 46 -26.32 27.99 19.12
N ARG A 47 -26.24 26.66 19.23
CA ARG A 47 -27.11 25.83 20.06
C ARG A 47 -27.23 26.32 21.51
N ASN A 48 -26.15 26.83 22.10
CA ASN A 48 -26.14 27.41 23.46
C ASN A 48 -26.91 28.74 23.58
N MET A 49 -26.94 29.55 22.52
CA MET A 49 -27.67 30.82 22.45
C MET A 49 -29.11 30.67 21.96
N ARG A 50 -29.50 29.48 21.49
CA ARG A 50 -30.83 29.20 20.92
C ARG A 50 -31.98 29.63 21.82
N VAL A 51 -31.88 29.46 23.14
CA VAL A 51 -32.95 29.83 24.09
C VAL A 51 -33.15 31.34 24.15
N LYS A 52 -32.06 32.12 24.28
CA LYS A 52 -32.11 33.59 24.24
C LYS A 52 -32.65 34.09 22.90
N HIS A 53 -32.14 33.56 21.79
CA HIS A 53 -32.65 33.90 20.47
C HIS A 53 -34.14 33.59 20.33
N MET A 54 -34.67 32.47 20.85
CA MET A 54 -36.12 32.21 20.78
C MET A 54 -36.97 33.17 21.63
N GLN A 55 -36.39 33.83 22.63
CA GLN A 55 -37.05 34.92 23.38
C GLN A 55 -37.08 36.25 22.60
N GLU A 56 -36.11 36.49 21.72
CA GLU A 56 -35.94 37.75 20.97
C GLU A 56 -36.23 37.63 19.46
N CYS A 57 -36.55 36.43 18.98
CA CYS A 57 -36.72 36.13 17.55
C CYS A 57 -37.84 36.97 16.93
N ALA A 58 -37.48 37.79 15.93
CA ALA A 58 -38.41 38.64 15.17
C ALA A 58 -39.58 37.87 14.53
N ASN A 59 -39.40 36.57 14.26
CA ASN A 59 -40.42 35.70 13.68
C ASN A 59 -41.15 34.85 14.74
N LYS A 60 -41.21 35.31 16.00
CA LYS A 60 -42.05 34.75 17.07
C LYS A 60 -43.49 34.65 16.57
N ARG A 61 -43.94 33.42 16.26
CA ARG A 61 -45.35 33.15 15.97
C ARG A 61 -46.18 33.55 17.18
N THR A 62 -46.98 34.60 17.02
CA THR A 62 -48.01 35.04 17.96
C THR A 62 -49.17 34.04 17.97
N ASN A 63 -48.95 32.87 18.59
CA ASN A 63 -50.05 32.10 19.15
C ASN A 63 -50.32 32.64 20.56
N THR A 64 -51.59 32.93 20.83
CA THR A 64 -52.13 33.62 22.03
C THR A 64 -51.81 35.12 22.15
N PHE A 65 -52.78 35.94 21.75
CA PHE A 65 -53.32 37.09 22.50
C PHE A 65 -54.77 37.36 22.00
N PRO A 66 -55.62 38.12 22.72
CA PRO A 66 -56.94 37.62 23.07
C PRO A 66 -58.07 38.26 22.25
N ARG A 67 -59.11 37.45 21.99
CA ARG A 67 -60.33 37.90 21.34
C ARG A 67 -61.23 38.63 22.34
N LEU A 68 -61.06 39.94 22.49
CA LEU A 68 -62.00 40.81 23.22
C LEU A 68 -61.85 42.26 22.78
N MET A 69 -62.81 42.75 21.98
CA MET A 69 -63.69 43.82 22.43
C MET A 69 -65.06 43.69 21.79
N LYS A 70 -66.06 44.13 22.55
CA LYS A 70 -67.50 44.11 22.28
C LYS A 70 -68.00 45.54 22.54
N GLN A 71 -69.20 45.90 22.07
CA GLN A 71 -69.86 47.23 22.21
C GLN A 71 -69.51 48.21 21.05
N LYS A 72 -70.43 49.11 20.61
CA LYS A 72 -71.82 49.35 21.04
C LYS A 72 -72.69 49.94 19.89
N ARG A 73 -74.01 49.76 20.03
CA ARG A 73 -75.11 50.50 19.37
C ARG A 73 -75.18 51.95 19.92
N ILE A 74 -76.01 52.81 19.28
CA ILE A 74 -76.55 54.14 19.71
C ILE A 74 -75.82 55.29 18.99
N GLU A 75 -76.46 56.32 18.41
CA GLU A 75 -77.83 56.61 17.90
C GLU A 75 -77.76 58.02 17.24
N GLN A 76 -78.71 58.36 16.34
CA GLN A 76 -79.29 59.72 16.14
C GLN A 76 -78.29 60.87 15.78
N ILE A 77 -78.63 62.07 15.29
CA ILE A 77 -79.83 62.77 14.74
C ILE A 77 -79.20 63.87 13.82
N ASP A 78 -79.77 64.34 12.71
CA ASP A 78 -80.79 65.39 12.70
C ASP A 78 -81.38 65.64 11.29
N SER A 79 -82.61 66.16 11.26
CA SER A 79 -83.26 66.79 10.10
C SER A 79 -83.28 68.32 10.34
N PRO A 80 -83.68 69.20 9.38
CA PRO A 80 -85.09 69.40 8.97
C PRO A 80 -85.19 69.69 7.44
N SER A 81 -86.33 70.01 6.79
CA SER A 81 -87.61 70.57 7.24
C SER A 81 -88.78 70.23 6.29
N SER A 82 -89.97 69.97 6.86
CA SER A 82 -91.32 69.97 6.25
C SER A 82 -91.83 71.42 6.02
N PRO A 83 -93.13 71.79 5.85
CA PRO A 83 -94.43 71.05 5.86
C PRO A 83 -95.30 71.35 4.58
N THR A 84 -96.64 71.24 4.45
CA THR A 84 -97.80 70.97 5.35
C THR A 84 -99.01 70.44 4.53
N SER A 85 -99.82 69.52 5.11
CA SER A 85 -101.32 69.45 5.21
C SER A 85 -102.27 69.91 4.05
N SER A 86 -103.59 69.64 3.99
CA SER A 86 -104.66 69.27 4.97
C SER A 86 -105.96 68.88 4.20
N THR A 87 -107.13 68.42 4.73
CA THR A 87 -107.53 67.59 5.90
C THR A 87 -109.09 67.45 5.90
N SER A 88 -109.66 66.23 6.12
CA SER A 88 -111.11 65.94 6.39
C SER A 88 -112.14 66.26 5.26
N GLY A 89 -113.41 65.82 5.28
CA GLY A 89 -114.13 64.85 6.14
C GLY A 89 -115.63 65.20 6.38
N ASN A 90 -116.53 64.21 6.26
CA ASN A 90 -117.94 64.11 6.75
C ASN A 90 -119.10 65.02 6.20
N GLY A 91 -120.32 64.46 6.23
CA GLY A 91 -121.65 65.11 6.07
C GLY A 91 -122.15 65.20 4.61
N MET A 92 -123.27 64.63 4.12
CA MET A 92 -124.53 64.06 4.65
C MET A 92 -125.63 65.08 5.09
N TYR A 93 -126.59 65.38 4.19
CA TYR A 93 -128.08 65.39 4.35
C TYR A 93 -128.83 66.36 3.39
N ASN A 94 -129.99 65.89 2.86
CA ASN A 94 -131.23 66.57 2.35
C ASN A 94 -131.20 67.95 1.62
N GLY A 95 -132.12 68.28 0.70
CA GLY A 95 -133.31 67.58 0.15
C GLY A 95 -134.54 68.51 -0.01
N VAL A 96 -135.45 68.19 -0.96
CA VAL A 96 -136.83 68.78 -1.17
C VAL A 96 -136.84 70.29 -1.61
N SER A 97 -137.80 70.89 -2.36
CA SER A 97 -139.19 70.56 -2.75
C SER A 97 -139.69 71.18 -4.09
N LEU A 98 -140.76 70.58 -4.61
CA LEU A 98 -141.57 70.87 -5.83
C LEU A 98 -142.41 72.19 -5.85
N PRO A 99 -142.95 72.62 -7.03
CA PRO A 99 -143.94 73.71 -7.24
C PRO A 99 -145.40 73.19 -7.30
N PRO A 100 -146.45 73.99 -7.63
CA PRO A 100 -147.03 73.99 -9.01
C PRO A 100 -147.95 75.20 -9.44
N ASN A 101 -148.61 75.09 -10.63
CA ASN A 101 -149.99 75.58 -11.00
C ASN A 101 -150.29 77.07 -11.36
N LEU A 102 -151.35 77.46 -12.11
CA LEU A 102 -152.18 76.90 -13.24
C LEU A 102 -153.16 78.03 -13.74
N ASN A 103 -153.83 77.86 -14.90
CA ASN A 103 -155.11 78.48 -15.37
C ASN A 103 -155.18 79.78 -16.24
N LEU A 104 -155.52 79.58 -17.52
CA LEU A 104 -156.77 79.91 -18.26
C LEU A 104 -157.37 81.35 -18.44
N TYR A 105 -157.70 81.62 -19.72
CA TYR A 105 -158.79 82.42 -20.34
C TYR A 105 -158.80 83.97 -20.42
N ARG A 106 -159.02 84.43 -21.68
CA ARG A 106 -160.03 85.41 -22.21
C ARG A 106 -159.58 86.70 -22.95
N ASP A 107 -160.30 86.94 -24.05
CA ASP A 107 -160.69 88.18 -24.76
C ASP A 107 -159.69 89.15 -25.48
N ARG A 108 -159.79 89.09 -26.82
CA ARG A 108 -160.04 90.16 -27.83
C ARG A 108 -159.19 91.43 -27.97
N GLU A 109 -158.94 91.74 -29.25
CA GLU A 109 -158.84 93.09 -29.86
C GLU A 109 -157.65 93.99 -29.49
N ARG A 110 -156.49 93.72 -30.10
CA ARG A 110 -155.90 94.63 -31.12
C ARG A 110 -154.61 94.07 -31.73
N ASP A 111 -154.79 93.42 -32.88
CA ASP A 111 -153.78 93.21 -33.93
C ASP A 111 -153.82 94.50 -34.82
N ASN A 112 -152.71 95.09 -35.28
CA ASN A 112 -151.78 94.53 -36.27
C ASN A 112 -150.36 95.12 -36.17
N GLU A 113 -150.04 95.82 -35.08
CA GLU A 113 -148.79 96.62 -34.98
C GLU A 113 -147.67 95.89 -34.22
N ARG A 114 -148.01 94.94 -33.34
CA ARG A 114 -147.06 94.21 -32.47
C ARG A 114 -146.30 93.07 -33.16
N ASP A 115 -146.82 92.50 -34.24
CA ASP A 115 -146.18 91.34 -34.88
C ASP A 115 -144.89 91.71 -35.63
N ARG A 116 -144.78 92.95 -36.13
CA ARG A 116 -143.52 93.44 -36.72
C ARG A 116 -142.40 93.59 -35.68
N GLU A 117 -142.73 94.04 -34.47
CA GLU A 117 -141.76 94.04 -33.35
C GLU A 117 -141.42 92.61 -32.94
N ARG A 118 -142.40 91.71 -32.90
CA ARG A 118 -142.22 90.31 -32.51
C ARG A 118 -141.29 89.56 -33.47
N ASP A 119 -141.42 89.76 -34.76
CA ASP A 119 -140.51 89.19 -35.77
C ASP A 119 -139.10 89.80 -35.68
N HIS A 120 -139.00 91.09 -35.38
CA HIS A 120 -137.70 91.74 -35.17
C HIS A 120 -137.00 91.22 -33.91
N ILE A 121 -137.75 91.03 -32.82
CA ILE A 121 -137.29 90.41 -31.57
C ILE A 121 -136.89 88.95 -31.83
N ASN A 122 -137.72 88.15 -32.51
CA ASN A 122 -137.39 86.76 -32.87
C ASN A 122 -136.11 86.68 -33.74
N SER A 123 -135.91 87.62 -34.67
CA SER A 123 -134.67 87.73 -35.46
C SER A 123 -133.46 88.02 -34.58
N ILE A 124 -133.60 88.91 -33.59
CA ILE A 124 -132.54 89.22 -32.62
C ILE A 124 -132.27 88.02 -31.71
N THR A 125 -133.30 87.36 -31.18
CA THR A 125 -133.17 86.16 -30.34
C THR A 125 -132.47 85.03 -31.09
N ASN A 126 -132.82 84.78 -32.36
CA ASN A 126 -132.15 83.77 -33.19
C ASN A 126 -130.68 84.13 -33.47
N LYS A 127 -130.35 85.43 -33.67
CA LYS A 127 -128.96 85.89 -33.77
C LYS A 127 -128.21 85.76 -32.45
N PHE A 128 -128.87 86.01 -31.32
CA PHE A 128 -128.29 85.86 -29.99
C PHE A 128 -128.01 84.39 -29.68
N LEU A 129 -128.95 83.49 -30.00
CA LEU A 129 -128.78 82.04 -29.88
C LEU A 129 -127.66 81.52 -30.79
N ALA A 130 -127.53 82.06 -32.01
CA ALA A 130 -126.42 81.74 -32.92
C ALA A 130 -125.07 82.27 -32.39
N LEU A 131 -125.03 83.45 -31.77
CA LEU A 131 -123.84 83.98 -31.09
C LEU A 131 -123.49 83.16 -29.84
N GLU A 132 -124.48 82.69 -29.08
CA GLU A 132 -124.30 81.84 -27.90
C GLU A 132 -123.79 80.44 -28.29
N GLN A 133 -124.30 79.86 -29.37
CA GLN A 133 -123.76 78.64 -29.99
C GLN A 133 -122.33 78.85 -30.52
N ALA A 134 -122.06 79.97 -31.20
CA ALA A 134 -120.71 80.32 -31.65
C ALA A 134 -119.75 80.53 -30.47
N PHE A 135 -120.21 81.14 -29.37
CA PHE A 135 -119.43 81.33 -28.15
C PHE A 135 -119.13 79.99 -27.46
N ALA A 136 -120.12 79.11 -27.33
CA ALA A 136 -119.92 77.75 -26.82
C ALA A 136 -118.95 76.94 -27.71
N GLN A 137 -118.98 77.14 -29.03
CA GLN A 137 -118.04 76.52 -29.96
C GLN A 137 -116.62 77.13 -29.88
N LEU A 138 -116.50 78.43 -29.64
CA LEU A 138 -115.22 79.10 -29.34
C LEU A 138 -114.64 78.66 -27.99
N GLN A 139 -115.48 78.47 -26.98
CA GLN A 139 -115.07 77.94 -25.68
C GLN A 139 -114.57 76.50 -25.81
N LYS A 140 -115.32 75.62 -26.49
CA LYS A 140 -114.93 74.24 -26.78
C LYS A 140 -113.63 74.14 -27.60
N THR A 141 -113.45 74.99 -28.61
CA THR A 141 -112.19 75.02 -29.38
C THR A 141 -111.03 75.56 -28.54
N THR A 142 -111.26 76.52 -27.64
CA THR A 142 -110.26 77.01 -26.68
C THR A 142 -109.83 75.91 -25.69
N GLU A 143 -110.75 75.07 -25.21
CA GLU A 143 -110.45 73.91 -24.36
C GLU A 143 -109.65 72.83 -25.11
N ILE A 144 -109.97 72.59 -26.39
CA ILE A 144 -109.18 71.72 -27.27
C ILE A 144 -107.77 72.28 -27.52
N ILE A 145 -107.63 73.60 -27.66
CA ILE A 145 -106.31 74.25 -27.83
C ILE A 145 -105.50 74.15 -26.52
N LYS A 146 -106.11 74.41 -25.36
CA LYS A 146 -105.46 74.28 -24.04
C LYS A 146 -104.97 72.85 -23.79
N SER A 147 -105.83 71.85 -23.94
CA SER A 147 -105.44 70.44 -23.77
C SER A 147 -104.37 69.99 -24.78
N ARG A 148 -104.39 70.51 -26.01
CA ARG A 148 -103.31 70.30 -26.98
C ARG A 148 -102.01 71.00 -26.60
N GLN A 149 -102.07 72.18 -25.99
CA GLN A 149 -100.91 72.91 -25.46
C GLN A 149 -100.29 72.19 -24.26
N GLU A 150 -101.11 71.68 -23.34
CA GLU A 150 -100.67 70.83 -22.22
C GLU A 150 -100.00 69.54 -22.74
N GLN A 151 -100.58 68.88 -23.74
CA GLN A 151 -99.96 67.72 -24.41
C GLN A 151 -98.62 68.07 -25.07
N LEU A 152 -98.48 69.25 -25.68
CA LEU A 152 -97.22 69.71 -26.27
C LEU A 152 -96.16 70.03 -25.20
N GLN A 153 -96.55 70.66 -24.09
CA GLN A 153 -95.67 70.90 -22.94
C GLN A 153 -95.22 69.59 -22.30
N GLN A 154 -96.12 68.62 -22.12
CA GLN A 154 -95.78 67.30 -21.62
C GLN A 154 -94.83 66.55 -22.57
N ARG A 155 -95.03 66.65 -23.90
CA ARG A 155 -94.10 66.12 -24.91
C ARG A 155 -92.73 66.80 -24.90
N ALA A 156 -92.67 68.11 -24.67
CA ALA A 156 -91.41 68.82 -24.52
C ALA A 156 -90.64 68.34 -23.28
N ALA A 157 -91.33 68.17 -22.14
CA ALA A 157 -90.74 67.64 -20.91
C ALA A 157 -90.25 66.18 -21.07
N THR A 158 -91.00 65.32 -21.78
CA THR A 158 -90.51 63.95 -22.06
C THR A 158 -89.34 63.92 -23.04
N TYR A 159 -89.29 64.85 -24.00
CA TYR A 159 -88.15 65.00 -24.90
C TYR A 159 -86.88 65.44 -24.14
N GLU A 160 -86.96 66.42 -23.23
CA GLU A 160 -85.82 66.79 -22.38
C GLU A 160 -85.38 65.63 -21.48
N HIS A 161 -86.32 64.88 -20.90
CA HIS A 161 -85.99 63.71 -20.10
C HIS A 161 -85.24 62.64 -20.92
N LEU A 162 -85.72 62.33 -22.13
CA LEU A 162 -85.07 61.38 -23.03
C LEU A 162 -83.70 61.87 -23.51
N LYS A 163 -83.54 63.17 -23.75
CA LYS A 163 -82.25 63.79 -24.07
C LYS A 163 -81.25 63.58 -22.92
N LEU A 164 -81.63 63.88 -21.68
CA LEU A 164 -80.78 63.69 -20.50
C LEU A 164 -80.41 62.22 -20.28
N GLN A 165 -81.34 61.28 -20.49
CA GLN A 165 -81.05 59.85 -20.44
C GLN A 165 -80.06 59.43 -21.53
N ASN A 166 -80.16 59.98 -22.74
CA ASN A 166 -79.24 59.70 -23.84
C ASN A 166 -77.83 60.25 -23.54
N GLU A 167 -77.72 61.48 -23.03
CA GLU A 167 -76.44 62.06 -22.56
C GLU A 167 -75.80 61.20 -21.45
N LYS A 168 -76.60 60.74 -20.48
CA LYS A 168 -76.14 59.80 -19.43
C LYS A 168 -75.66 58.46 -20.01
N MET A 169 -76.37 57.90 -20.99
CA MET A 169 -75.97 56.66 -21.68
C MET A 169 -74.68 56.86 -22.49
N GLN A 170 -74.50 58.01 -23.14
CA GLN A 170 -73.26 58.35 -23.86
C GLN A 170 -72.06 58.44 -22.90
N TYR A 171 -72.22 59.11 -21.77
CA TYR A 171 -71.19 59.17 -20.73
C TYR A 171 -70.84 57.78 -20.18
N GLN A 172 -71.84 56.95 -19.87
CA GLN A 172 -71.62 55.57 -19.42
C GLN A 172 -70.87 54.74 -20.49
N ASN A 173 -71.16 54.93 -21.78
CA ASN A 173 -70.48 54.26 -22.88
C ASN A 173 -69.01 54.74 -23.01
N GLN A 174 -68.73 56.03 -22.83
CA GLN A 174 -67.36 56.55 -22.78
C GLN A 174 -66.54 55.92 -21.63
N VAL A 175 -67.09 55.89 -20.41
CA VAL A 175 -66.45 55.25 -19.25
C VAL A 175 -66.19 53.76 -19.50
N LEU A 176 -67.13 53.04 -20.13
CA LEU A 176 -66.94 51.64 -20.51
C LEU A 176 -65.86 51.46 -21.59
N GLN A 177 -65.71 52.39 -22.54
CA GLN A 177 -64.65 52.35 -23.54
C GLN A 177 -63.27 52.66 -22.95
N GLU A 178 -63.16 53.59 -22.00
CA GLU A 178 -61.92 53.85 -21.27
C GLU A 178 -61.52 52.65 -20.40
N TRP A 179 -62.48 52.08 -19.67
CA TRP A 179 -62.27 50.87 -18.89
C TRP A 179 -61.81 49.71 -19.78
N LYS A 180 -62.47 49.49 -20.94
CA LYS A 180 -62.05 48.49 -21.91
C LYS A 180 -60.62 48.73 -22.40
N LYS A 181 -60.27 49.95 -22.81
CA LYS A 181 -58.90 50.29 -23.25
C LYS A 181 -57.86 50.00 -22.17
N ASN A 182 -58.17 50.31 -20.90
CA ASN A 182 -57.28 50.02 -19.77
C ASN A 182 -57.13 48.51 -19.54
N VAL A 183 -58.22 47.73 -19.60
CA VAL A 183 -58.18 46.26 -19.51
C VAL A 183 -57.40 45.65 -20.66
N ASP A 184 -57.63 46.09 -21.90
CA ASP A 184 -56.89 45.63 -23.09
C ASP A 184 -55.38 45.94 -22.96
N MET A 185 -55.03 47.13 -22.44
CA MET A 185 -53.64 47.49 -22.18
C MET A 185 -53.00 46.62 -21.09
N GLN A 186 -53.68 46.39 -19.96
CA GLN A 186 -53.21 45.50 -18.89
C GLN A 186 -53.05 44.05 -19.39
N LEU A 187 -53.99 43.55 -20.19
CA LEU A 187 -53.96 42.20 -20.74
C LEU A 187 -52.81 42.03 -21.76
N ASN A 188 -52.54 43.05 -22.58
CA ASN A 188 -51.37 43.07 -23.46
C ASN A 188 -50.04 43.11 -22.68
N THR A 189 -49.96 43.89 -21.60
CA THR A 189 -48.77 43.91 -20.71
C THR A 189 -48.54 42.53 -20.07
N LEU A 190 -49.58 41.92 -19.49
CA LEU A 190 -49.49 40.59 -18.89
C LEU A 190 -49.12 39.50 -19.92
N ASN A 191 -49.64 39.58 -21.15
CA ASN A 191 -49.26 38.67 -22.23
C ASN A 191 -47.78 38.83 -22.61
N TYR A 192 -47.27 40.06 -22.67
CA TYR A 192 -45.85 40.33 -22.93
C TYR A 192 -44.96 39.80 -21.80
N GLU A 193 -45.30 40.09 -20.54
CA GLU A 193 -44.57 39.60 -19.36
C GLU A 193 -44.57 38.07 -19.28
N SER A 194 -45.72 37.43 -19.54
CA SER A 194 -45.86 35.97 -19.61
C SER A 194 -44.95 35.38 -20.70
N ALA A 195 -44.97 35.95 -21.91
CA ALA A 195 -44.11 35.51 -23.02
C ALA A 195 -42.61 35.67 -22.71
N GLN A 196 -42.21 36.75 -22.03
CA GLN A 196 -40.82 36.95 -21.60
C GLN A 196 -40.42 35.98 -20.49
N ASN A 197 -41.31 35.70 -19.53
CA ASN A 197 -41.06 34.73 -18.47
C ASN A 197 -40.88 33.31 -19.04
N ILE A 198 -41.71 32.90 -20.00
CA ILE A 198 -41.56 31.63 -20.73
C ILE A 198 -40.20 31.55 -21.46
N LYS A 199 -39.77 32.63 -22.13
CA LYS A 199 -38.45 32.70 -22.77
C LYS A 199 -37.31 32.55 -21.76
N SER A 200 -37.32 33.34 -20.68
CA SER A 200 -36.30 33.30 -19.62
C SER A 200 -36.22 31.91 -18.96
N ARG A 201 -37.38 31.30 -18.70
CA ARG A 201 -37.47 29.95 -18.14
C ARG A 201 -36.91 28.89 -19.08
N THR A 202 -37.31 28.89 -20.36
CA THR A 202 -36.81 27.91 -21.35
C THR A 202 -35.32 28.08 -21.65
N GLU A 203 -34.78 29.30 -21.62
CA GLU A 203 -33.34 29.53 -21.72
C GLU A 203 -32.59 29.01 -20.47
N SER A 204 -33.17 29.19 -19.28
CA SER A 204 -32.63 28.63 -18.03
C SER A 204 -32.65 27.10 -18.04
N GLU A 205 -33.75 26.48 -18.44
CA GLU A 205 -33.89 25.02 -18.60
C GLU A 205 -32.83 24.46 -19.58
N ARG A 206 -32.58 25.14 -20.71
CA ARG A 206 -31.51 24.76 -21.66
C ARG A 206 -30.11 24.85 -21.04
N LYS A 207 -29.81 25.93 -20.31
CA LYS A 207 -28.52 26.11 -19.61
C LYS A 207 -28.30 25.02 -18.56
N TRP A 208 -29.33 24.68 -17.79
CA TRP A 208 -29.29 23.57 -16.83
C TRP A 208 -29.08 22.21 -17.51
N SER A 209 -29.79 21.92 -18.60
CA SER A 209 -29.60 20.67 -19.35
C SER A 209 -28.17 20.55 -19.86
N ALA A 210 -27.65 21.58 -20.53
CA ALA A 210 -26.29 21.57 -21.07
C ALA A 210 -25.21 21.40 -19.97
N MET A 211 -25.41 22.03 -18.81
CA MET A 211 -24.52 21.83 -17.65
C MET A 211 -24.59 20.39 -17.12
N ILE A 212 -25.78 19.80 -17.04
CA ILE A 212 -25.96 18.41 -16.60
C ILE A 212 -25.30 17.45 -17.58
N ASP A 213 -25.46 17.65 -18.89
CA ASP A 213 -24.85 16.83 -19.94
C ASP A 213 -23.31 16.91 -19.91
N GLU A 214 -22.74 18.11 -19.68
CA GLU A 214 -21.30 18.30 -19.48
C GLU A 214 -20.80 17.53 -18.24
N LYS A 215 -21.49 17.67 -17.09
CA LYS A 215 -21.10 16.94 -15.87
C LYS A 215 -21.28 15.43 -16.02
N MET A 216 -22.29 14.97 -16.77
CA MET A 216 -22.50 13.56 -17.04
C MET A 216 -21.37 12.97 -17.90
N ARG A 217 -20.90 13.70 -18.93
CA ARG A 217 -19.69 13.32 -19.68
C ARG A 217 -18.47 13.22 -18.78
N LEU A 218 -18.19 14.23 -17.96
CA LEU A 218 -17.04 14.21 -17.06
C LEU A 218 -17.09 13.02 -16.08
N VAL A 219 -18.29 12.65 -15.57
CA VAL A 219 -18.47 11.46 -14.74
C VAL A 219 -18.25 10.17 -15.54
N GLN A 220 -18.70 10.09 -16.79
CA GLN A 220 -18.46 8.95 -17.68
C GLN A 220 -16.96 8.78 -17.99
N ASP A 221 -16.26 9.85 -18.33
CA ASP A 221 -14.81 9.86 -18.60
C ASP A 221 -14.01 9.48 -17.35
N LEU A 222 -14.36 10.03 -16.17
CA LEU A 222 -13.73 9.65 -14.90
C LEU A 222 -13.96 8.18 -14.57
N ASN A 223 -15.17 7.65 -14.82
CA ASN A 223 -15.47 6.24 -14.62
C ASN A 223 -14.71 5.33 -15.62
N ALA A 224 -14.59 5.73 -16.88
CA ALA A 224 -13.78 5.01 -17.87
C ALA A 224 -12.30 4.96 -17.48
N ASN A 225 -11.74 6.11 -17.07
CA ASN A 225 -10.37 6.21 -16.57
C ASN A 225 -10.15 5.37 -15.29
N LEU A 226 -11.09 5.41 -14.34
CA LEU A 226 -11.02 4.61 -13.11
C LEU A 226 -11.03 3.11 -13.40
N ASN A 227 -11.86 2.66 -14.33
CA ASN A 227 -11.89 1.24 -14.74
C ASN A 227 -10.59 0.85 -15.48
N SER A 228 -10.07 1.69 -16.37
CA SER A 228 -8.78 1.45 -17.02
C SER A 228 -7.61 1.36 -16.02
N GLN A 229 -7.57 2.25 -15.03
CA GLN A 229 -6.57 2.21 -13.96
C GLN A 229 -6.71 0.97 -13.07
N LYS A 230 -7.95 0.57 -12.75
CA LYS A 230 -8.24 -0.67 -12.02
C LYS A 230 -7.75 -1.91 -12.79
N ASP A 231 -8.02 -1.99 -14.09
CA ASP A 231 -7.57 -3.11 -14.93
C ASP A 231 -6.05 -3.14 -15.06
N SER A 232 -5.40 -1.97 -15.17
CA SER A 232 -3.94 -1.86 -15.16
C SER A 232 -3.35 -2.34 -13.83
N PHE A 233 -3.94 -1.92 -12.70
CA PHE A 233 -3.52 -2.35 -11.36
C PHE A 233 -3.69 -3.86 -11.16
N LEU A 234 -4.79 -4.45 -11.64
CA LEU A 234 -5.01 -5.90 -11.56
C LEU A 234 -4.01 -6.69 -12.41
N LYS A 235 -3.67 -6.22 -13.61
CA LYS A 235 -2.61 -6.83 -14.44
C LYS A 235 -1.25 -6.77 -13.75
N GLU A 236 -0.90 -5.59 -13.21
CA GLU A 236 0.34 -5.38 -12.47
C GLU A 236 0.40 -6.26 -11.21
N GLN A 237 -0.71 -6.43 -10.49
CA GLN A 237 -0.80 -7.32 -9.33
C GLN A 237 -0.61 -8.80 -9.69
N ILE A 238 -1.16 -9.24 -10.83
CA ILE A 238 -0.96 -10.61 -11.33
C ILE A 238 0.51 -10.81 -11.71
N TYR A 239 1.08 -9.91 -12.51
CA TYR A 239 2.47 -9.97 -12.95
C TYR A 239 3.46 -10.00 -11.78
N ASN A 240 3.31 -9.10 -10.80
CA ASN A 240 4.16 -9.11 -9.61
C ASN A 240 4.03 -10.41 -8.80
N ARG A 241 2.85 -11.03 -8.76
CA ARG A 241 2.65 -12.33 -8.10
C ARG A 241 3.32 -13.47 -8.85
N GLU A 242 3.27 -13.45 -10.18
CA GLU A 242 3.98 -14.41 -11.04
C GLU A 242 5.50 -14.29 -10.85
N THR A 243 6.06 -13.09 -10.98
CA THR A 243 7.49 -12.82 -10.72
C THR A 243 7.93 -13.20 -9.31
N GLN A 244 7.09 -12.96 -8.29
CA GLN A 244 7.37 -13.38 -6.91
C GLN A 244 7.39 -14.92 -6.77
N ASN A 245 6.47 -15.63 -7.43
CA ASN A 245 6.44 -17.09 -7.43
C ASN A 245 7.67 -17.69 -8.15
N GLU A 246 8.07 -17.09 -9.28
CA GLU A 246 9.27 -17.48 -10.04
C GLU A 246 10.53 -17.31 -9.19
N LEU A 247 10.74 -16.11 -8.62
CA LEU A 247 11.86 -15.85 -7.70
C LEU A 247 11.87 -16.82 -6.52
N GLN A 248 10.70 -17.13 -5.94
CA GLN A 248 10.61 -18.10 -4.84
C GLN A 248 10.97 -19.52 -5.32
N ALA A 249 10.63 -19.90 -6.55
CA ALA A 249 11.00 -21.18 -7.14
C ALA A 249 12.52 -21.26 -7.42
N GLU A 250 13.14 -20.18 -7.89
CA GLU A 250 14.59 -20.10 -8.08
C GLU A 250 15.35 -20.15 -6.75
N ILE A 251 14.90 -19.41 -5.73
CA ILE A 251 15.47 -19.48 -4.37
C ILE A 251 15.40 -20.92 -3.83
N LYS A 252 14.27 -21.63 -4.03
CA LYS A 252 14.16 -23.04 -3.63
C LYS A 252 15.12 -23.95 -4.40
N LYS A 253 15.26 -23.78 -5.71
CA LYS A 253 16.25 -24.51 -6.53
C LYS A 253 17.68 -24.27 -6.03
N PHE A 254 18.03 -23.01 -5.78
CA PHE A 254 19.34 -22.64 -5.23
C PHE A 254 19.58 -23.24 -3.83
N GLN A 255 18.57 -23.23 -2.95
CA GLN A 255 18.65 -23.89 -1.66
C GLN A 255 18.89 -25.40 -1.81
N THR A 256 18.16 -26.09 -2.69
CA THR A 256 18.37 -27.54 -2.92
C THR A 256 19.76 -27.83 -3.48
N PHE A 257 20.23 -27.02 -4.44
CA PHE A 257 21.58 -27.13 -5.00
C PHE A 257 22.66 -26.91 -3.92
N TYR A 258 22.53 -25.85 -3.12
CA TYR A 258 23.46 -25.58 -2.01
C TYR A 258 23.47 -26.71 -0.98
N THR A 259 22.32 -27.28 -0.61
CA THR A 259 22.29 -28.43 0.30
C THR A 259 22.94 -29.69 -0.29
N GLN A 260 22.81 -29.89 -1.60
CA GLN A 260 23.46 -31.00 -2.31
C GLN A 260 24.99 -30.80 -2.36
N GLU A 261 25.47 -29.63 -2.77
CA GLU A 261 26.90 -29.31 -2.82
C GLU A 261 27.54 -29.32 -1.43
N ASN A 262 26.84 -28.82 -0.40
CA ASN A 262 27.32 -28.92 0.97
C ASN A 262 27.43 -30.38 1.43
N ALA A 263 26.53 -31.27 0.98
CA ALA A 263 26.60 -32.70 1.28
C ALA A 263 27.75 -33.40 0.52
N THR A 264 27.99 -33.08 -0.75
CA THR A 264 29.12 -33.64 -1.53
C THR A 264 30.46 -33.18 -0.96
N VAL A 265 30.61 -31.89 -0.62
CA VAL A 265 31.82 -31.37 0.03
C VAL A 265 32.05 -32.00 1.40
N CYS A 266 31.00 -32.16 2.24
CA CYS A 266 31.11 -32.89 3.51
C CYS A 266 31.58 -34.35 3.31
N ALA A 267 31.09 -35.04 2.28
CA ALA A 267 31.48 -36.41 1.99
C ALA A 267 32.94 -36.50 1.52
N LEU A 268 33.38 -35.60 0.63
CA LEU A 268 34.77 -35.51 0.17
C LEU A 268 35.73 -35.19 1.32
N TRP A 269 35.36 -34.26 2.20
CA TRP A 269 36.16 -33.91 3.38
C TRP A 269 36.26 -35.08 4.38
N SER A 270 35.17 -35.83 4.56
CA SER A 270 35.17 -37.05 5.38
C SER A 270 36.08 -38.13 4.80
N ASP A 271 36.09 -38.31 3.48
CA ASP A 271 36.98 -39.27 2.82
C ASP A 271 38.45 -38.85 2.90
N GLN A 272 38.77 -37.58 2.61
CA GLN A 272 40.11 -37.03 2.80
C GLN A 272 40.61 -37.20 4.24
N GLY A 273 39.74 -36.98 5.24
CA GLY A 273 40.06 -37.23 6.64
C GLY A 273 40.46 -38.68 6.92
N LYS A 274 39.76 -39.66 6.34
CA LYS A 274 40.11 -41.09 6.46
C LYS A 274 41.43 -41.42 5.76
N GLN A 275 41.66 -40.87 4.57
CA GLN A 275 42.92 -41.06 3.84
C GLN A 275 44.11 -40.50 4.64
N ILE A 276 43.97 -39.31 5.22
CA ILE A 276 44.99 -38.69 6.08
C ILE A 276 45.27 -39.54 7.32
N GLU A 277 44.24 -40.05 8.00
CA GLU A 277 44.43 -40.90 9.18
C GLU A 277 45.12 -42.23 8.82
N SER A 278 44.76 -42.87 7.70
CA SER A 278 45.46 -44.06 7.21
C SER A 278 46.93 -43.79 6.85
N VAL A 279 47.24 -42.65 6.24
CA VAL A 279 48.64 -42.24 5.99
C VAL A 279 49.40 -42.03 7.31
N LYS A 280 48.75 -41.43 8.33
CA LYS A 280 49.31 -41.21 9.67
C LYS A 280 49.56 -42.52 10.43
N GLU A 281 48.66 -43.51 10.33
CA GLU A 281 48.88 -44.87 10.85
C GLU A 281 50.08 -45.54 10.16
N ASN A 282 50.17 -45.46 8.82
CA ASN A 282 51.29 -46.00 8.04
C ASN A 282 52.64 -45.35 8.41
N ILE A 283 52.67 -44.01 8.55
CA ILE A 283 53.87 -43.29 9.00
C ILE A 283 54.27 -43.75 10.41
N THR A 284 53.32 -43.87 11.33
CA THR A 284 53.58 -44.31 12.72
C THR A 284 54.17 -45.73 12.75
N SER A 285 53.60 -46.64 11.94
CA SER A 285 54.11 -48.01 11.78
C SER A 285 55.53 -48.03 11.20
N LEU A 286 55.80 -47.25 10.13
CA LEU A 286 57.13 -47.12 9.54
C LEU A 286 58.15 -46.55 10.53
N THR A 287 57.78 -45.54 11.32
CA THR A 287 58.64 -44.97 12.37
C THR A 287 58.99 -46.00 13.43
N SER A 288 58.02 -46.80 13.90
CA SER A 288 58.27 -47.88 14.87
C SER A 288 59.22 -48.94 14.28
N ASN A 289 58.98 -49.37 13.05
CA ASN A 289 59.84 -50.33 12.35
C ASN A 289 61.28 -49.80 12.16
N LEU A 290 61.45 -48.50 11.90
CA LEU A 290 62.77 -47.88 11.77
C LEU A 290 63.53 -47.81 13.10
N GLU A 291 62.85 -47.52 14.22
CA GLU A 291 63.47 -47.57 15.55
C GLU A 291 63.86 -49.01 15.95
N ASP A 292 63.02 -50.01 15.63
CA ASP A 292 63.36 -51.43 15.83
C ASP A 292 64.59 -51.86 15.00
N GLN A 293 64.69 -51.43 13.74
CA GLN A 293 65.85 -51.72 12.88
C GLN A 293 67.12 -50.98 13.36
N LYS A 294 66.99 -49.75 13.84
CA LYS A 294 68.06 -48.97 14.46
C LYS A 294 68.57 -49.63 15.75
N LEU A 295 67.69 -50.19 16.58
CA LEU A 295 68.07 -50.99 17.75
C LEU A 295 68.84 -52.25 17.34
N LYS A 296 68.35 -53.02 16.36
CA LYS A 296 69.05 -54.20 15.82
C LYS A 296 70.43 -53.85 15.25
N TYR A 297 70.52 -52.76 14.49
CA TYR A 297 71.79 -52.28 13.93
C TYR A 297 72.78 -51.90 15.04
N ASN A 298 72.33 -51.22 16.10
CA ASN A 298 73.17 -50.92 17.26
C ASN A 298 73.74 -52.20 17.90
N THR A 299 72.91 -53.25 18.08
CA THR A 299 73.38 -54.56 18.58
C THR A 299 74.46 -55.14 17.68
N VAL A 300 74.25 -55.20 16.36
CA VAL A 300 75.25 -55.69 15.40
C VAL A 300 76.55 -54.87 15.46
N VAL A 301 76.48 -53.55 15.66
CA VAL A 301 77.67 -52.71 15.85
C VAL A 301 78.42 -53.04 17.15
N PHE A 302 77.72 -53.40 18.24
CA PHE A 302 78.37 -53.90 19.45
C PHE A 302 79.01 -55.28 19.23
N ASP A 303 78.31 -56.21 18.56
CA ASP A 303 78.83 -57.55 18.26
C ASP A 303 80.08 -57.48 17.36
N LEU A 304 80.06 -56.63 16.33
CA LEU A 304 81.22 -56.40 15.45
C LEU A 304 82.42 -55.83 16.21
N ARG A 305 82.20 -54.94 17.18
CA ARG A 305 83.28 -54.44 18.06
C ARG A 305 83.84 -55.55 18.95
N ALA A 306 82.97 -56.39 19.53
CA ALA A 306 83.39 -57.53 20.34
C ALA A 306 84.18 -58.57 19.52
N ILE A 307 83.72 -58.90 18.32
CA ILE A 307 84.42 -59.80 17.38
C ILE A 307 85.77 -59.19 16.97
N SER A 308 85.83 -57.88 16.68
CA SER A 308 87.08 -57.19 16.33
C SER A 308 88.09 -57.22 17.48
N GLN A 309 87.64 -57.05 18.73
CA GLN A 309 88.47 -57.17 19.92
C GLN A 309 89.04 -58.58 20.08
N VAL A 310 88.17 -59.61 20.04
CA VAL A 310 88.58 -61.02 20.13
C VAL A 310 89.53 -61.42 18.97
N SER A 311 89.31 -60.88 17.77
CA SER A 311 90.19 -61.09 16.62
C SER A 311 91.59 -60.51 16.87
N SER A 312 91.68 -59.30 17.45
CA SER A 312 92.96 -58.68 17.82
C SER A 312 93.70 -59.50 18.88
N GLU A 313 93.01 -59.90 19.95
CA GLU A 313 93.59 -60.74 21.01
C GLU A 313 94.06 -62.11 20.50
N ASN A 314 93.35 -62.69 19.51
CA ASN A 314 93.76 -63.93 18.88
C ASN A 314 94.95 -63.75 17.94
N ALA A 315 95.05 -62.62 17.24
CA ALA A 315 96.23 -62.29 16.44
C ALA A 315 97.49 -62.14 17.31
N GLU A 316 97.39 -61.45 18.45
CA GLU A 316 98.48 -61.34 19.44
C GLU A 316 98.89 -62.72 20.01
N LYS A 317 97.91 -63.58 20.34
CA LYS A 317 98.17 -64.96 20.79
C LYS A 317 98.87 -65.80 19.73
N LEU A 318 98.45 -65.70 18.46
CA LEU A 318 99.11 -66.39 17.35
C LEU A 318 100.54 -65.90 17.16
N GLU A 319 100.79 -64.60 17.28
CA GLU A 319 102.15 -64.05 17.20
C GLU A 319 103.05 -64.56 18.34
N MET A 320 102.52 -64.65 19.57
CA MET A 320 103.21 -65.28 20.70
C MET A 320 103.52 -66.76 20.44
N GLN A 321 102.53 -67.54 19.96
CA GLN A 321 102.74 -68.95 19.60
C GLN A 321 103.74 -69.12 18.45
N GLU A 322 103.76 -68.22 17.47
CA GLU A 322 104.75 -68.25 16.40
C GLU A 322 106.17 -67.96 16.93
N ARG A 323 106.31 -67.06 17.91
CA ARG A 323 107.57 -66.80 18.62
C ARG A 323 108.02 -68.04 19.41
N GLU A 324 107.14 -68.66 20.19
CA GLU A 324 107.42 -69.90 20.92
C GLU A 324 107.82 -71.06 19.99
N LEU A 325 107.12 -71.24 18.87
CA LEU A 325 107.48 -72.25 17.85
C LEU A 325 108.84 -71.98 17.21
N LYS A 326 109.19 -70.70 16.97
CA LYS A 326 110.53 -70.32 16.48
C LYS A 326 111.62 -70.65 17.50
N GLU A 327 111.36 -70.48 18.80
CA GLU A 327 112.28 -70.86 19.87
C GLU A 327 112.40 -72.37 20.04
N LEU A 328 111.29 -73.10 20.06
CA LEU A 328 111.26 -74.56 20.11
C LEU A 328 111.95 -75.20 18.90
N LYS A 329 111.82 -74.60 17.71
CA LYS A 329 112.55 -75.02 16.51
C LYS A 329 114.07 -74.83 16.65
N LYS A 330 114.52 -73.75 17.31
CA LYS A 330 115.95 -73.54 17.60
C LYS A 330 116.46 -74.56 18.63
N SER A 331 115.73 -74.82 19.71
CA SER A 331 116.15 -75.80 20.72
C SER A 331 116.16 -77.23 20.17
N PHE A 332 115.20 -77.59 19.31
CA PHE A 332 115.21 -78.87 18.59
C PHE A 332 116.41 -78.99 17.63
N LEU A 333 116.77 -77.93 16.91
CA LEU A 333 117.98 -77.90 16.07
C LEU A 333 119.26 -78.04 16.90
N GLN A 334 119.33 -77.42 18.08
CA GLN A 334 120.46 -77.58 19.01
C GLN A 334 120.56 -79.02 19.52
N LEU A 335 119.44 -79.58 20.01
CA LEU A 335 119.36 -80.99 20.44
C LEU A 335 119.80 -81.97 19.35
N LYS A 336 119.46 -81.69 18.09
CA LYS A 336 119.92 -82.50 16.94
C LYS A 336 121.44 -82.47 16.79
N ILE A 337 122.07 -81.30 16.91
CA ILE A 337 123.53 -81.16 16.87
C ILE A 337 124.18 -81.88 18.06
N ASP A 338 123.60 -81.75 19.26
CA ASP A 338 124.10 -82.40 20.47
C ASP A 338 124.04 -83.94 20.35
N VAL A 339 122.99 -84.49 19.72
CA VAL A 339 122.88 -85.92 19.41
C VAL A 339 123.91 -86.34 18.34
N GLU A 340 124.08 -85.58 17.26
CA GLU A 340 125.10 -85.87 16.23
C GLU A 340 126.52 -85.90 16.83
N MET A 341 126.85 -84.97 17.74
CA MET A 341 128.13 -85.01 18.47
C MET A 341 128.29 -86.22 19.39
N LEU A 342 127.20 -86.69 20.03
CA LEU A 342 127.23 -87.90 20.87
C LEU A 342 127.41 -89.18 20.03
N GLU A 343 126.83 -89.24 18.83
CA GLU A 343 127.06 -90.34 17.88
C GLU A 343 128.51 -90.35 17.39
N GLU A 344 129.08 -89.19 17.00
CA GLU A 344 130.51 -89.08 16.65
C GLU A 344 131.44 -89.52 17.79
N ALA A 345 131.15 -89.08 19.03
CA ALA A 345 131.91 -89.48 20.21
C ALA A 345 131.84 -91.00 20.46
N THR A 346 130.68 -91.61 20.24
CA THR A 346 130.47 -93.05 20.40
C THR A 346 131.22 -93.87 19.36
N ASN A 347 131.19 -93.43 18.09
CA ASN A 347 131.93 -94.07 16.99
C ASN A 347 133.46 -94.01 17.17
N SER A 348 133.97 -93.01 17.90
CA SER A 348 135.41 -92.91 18.22
C SER A 348 135.93 -93.98 19.20
N ARG A 349 135.04 -94.84 19.73
CA ARG A 349 135.32 -95.82 20.79
C ARG A 349 135.45 -97.26 20.30
N GLU A 350 135.52 -97.50 18.98
CA GLU A 350 135.79 -98.82 18.41
C GLU A 350 137.04 -99.47 19.04
N HIS A 351 136.96 -100.77 19.30
CA HIS A 351 137.90 -101.49 20.17
C HIS A 351 139.31 -101.63 19.59
N VAL A 352 140.18 -100.66 19.86
CA VAL A 352 141.59 -100.75 19.47
C VAL A 352 142.42 -101.41 20.58
N LEU A 353 142.97 -102.59 20.29
CA LEU A 353 143.92 -103.28 21.17
C LEU A 353 145.23 -102.47 21.29
N PRO A 354 145.89 -102.44 22.46
CA PRO A 354 147.13 -101.71 22.68
C PRO A 354 148.16 -101.92 21.57
N GLY A 355 148.52 -100.83 20.87
CA GLY A 355 149.56 -100.86 19.83
C GLY A 355 149.15 -101.42 18.46
N HIS A 356 147.91 -101.84 18.23
CA HIS A 356 147.44 -102.37 16.93
C HIS A 356 146.14 -101.70 16.46
N ILE A 357 146.23 -100.88 15.42
CA ILE A 357 145.07 -100.26 14.75
C ILE A 357 144.61 -101.10 13.55
N VAL A 358 143.31 -101.38 13.49
CA VAL A 358 142.62 -101.82 12.28
C VAL A 358 141.70 -100.69 11.85
N TRP A 359 141.95 -100.10 10.68
CA TRP A 359 141.11 -99.03 10.13
C TRP A 359 140.48 -99.48 8.82
N LYS A 360 139.17 -99.76 8.87
CA LYS A 360 138.39 -100.16 7.70
C LYS A 360 137.88 -98.91 6.94
N ILE A 361 138.46 -98.63 5.78
CA ILE A 361 138.01 -97.54 4.91
C ILE A 361 136.88 -98.04 4.00
N ASN A 362 135.63 -97.93 4.47
CA ASN A 362 134.45 -98.13 3.62
C ASN A 362 134.35 -97.05 2.54
N ASP A 363 133.63 -97.31 1.44
CA ASP A 363 133.34 -96.35 0.34
C ASP A 363 134.59 -95.75 -0.32
N PHE A 364 135.59 -96.61 -0.55
CA PHE A 364 136.89 -96.26 -1.10
C PHE A 364 136.80 -95.45 -2.41
N THR A 365 135.94 -95.84 -3.35
CA THR A 365 135.82 -95.18 -4.67
C THR A 365 135.42 -93.71 -4.54
N LEU A 366 134.40 -93.42 -3.73
CA LEU A 366 133.93 -92.05 -3.47
C LEU A 366 135.00 -91.23 -2.74
N LYS A 367 135.66 -91.83 -1.74
CA LYS A 367 136.71 -91.16 -0.96
C LYS A 367 137.96 -90.89 -1.79
N LEU A 368 138.32 -91.76 -2.75
CA LEU A 368 139.38 -91.53 -3.72
C LEU A 368 139.04 -90.39 -4.68
N GLU A 369 137.79 -90.31 -5.18
CA GLU A 369 137.36 -89.23 -6.06
C GLU A 369 137.32 -87.86 -5.35
N THR A 370 136.87 -87.85 -4.09
CA THR A 370 136.96 -86.67 -3.22
C THR A 370 138.42 -86.29 -2.90
N ALA A 371 139.31 -87.28 -2.75
CA ALA A 371 140.74 -87.03 -2.54
C ALA A 371 141.44 -86.50 -3.80
N LYS A 372 141.07 -86.96 -5.00
CA LYS A 372 141.59 -86.44 -6.27
C LYS A 372 141.16 -85.00 -6.56
N SER A 373 139.96 -84.61 -6.14
CA SER A 373 139.42 -83.26 -6.38
C SER A 373 139.88 -82.23 -5.35
N ASN A 374 139.88 -82.57 -4.05
CA ASN A 374 140.13 -81.62 -2.95
C ASN A 374 141.39 -81.92 -2.11
N ASN A 375 142.30 -82.80 -2.57
CA ASN A 375 143.48 -83.26 -1.80
C ASN A 375 143.11 -83.74 -0.38
N PHE A 376 141.94 -84.38 -0.26
CA PHE A 376 141.32 -84.72 1.02
C PHE A 376 142.09 -85.81 1.77
N VAL A 377 142.52 -85.48 2.99
CA VAL A 377 143.28 -86.39 3.86
C VAL A 377 142.31 -87.13 4.78
N LEU A 378 142.26 -88.45 4.65
CA LEU A 378 141.49 -89.25 5.60
C LEU A 378 142.22 -89.32 6.94
N LYS A 379 141.50 -88.99 8.01
CA LYS A 379 141.97 -89.12 9.39
C LYS A 379 141.32 -90.35 10.01
N GLY A 380 142.15 -91.32 10.41
CA GLY A 380 141.68 -92.56 11.02
C GLY A 380 141.16 -92.37 12.45
N PRO A 381 140.60 -93.45 13.03
CA PRO A 381 140.26 -93.46 14.45
C PRO A 381 141.51 -93.20 15.28
N ILE A 382 141.29 -92.60 16.46
CA ILE A 382 142.35 -92.37 17.43
C ILE A 382 142.58 -93.69 18.16
N PHE A 383 143.85 -94.06 18.33
CA PHE A 383 144.24 -95.20 19.13
C PHE A 383 145.38 -94.85 20.07
N TYR A 384 145.62 -95.72 21.05
CA TYR A 384 146.61 -95.51 22.09
C TYR A 384 147.60 -96.68 22.08
N SER A 385 148.89 -96.39 22.31
CA SER A 385 149.91 -97.46 22.37
C SER A 385 149.68 -98.43 23.54
N HIS A 386 149.10 -97.93 24.63
CA HIS A 386 148.62 -98.66 25.82
C HIS A 386 147.74 -97.71 26.64
N SER A 387 147.15 -98.17 27.76
CA SER A 387 146.08 -97.46 28.49
C SER A 387 146.40 -96.03 28.96
N TYR A 388 147.68 -95.66 29.08
CA TYR A 388 148.16 -94.30 29.40
C TYR A 388 149.29 -93.84 28.45
N GLY A 389 149.34 -94.41 27.25
CA GLY A 389 150.41 -94.19 26.29
C GLY A 389 150.16 -93.05 25.30
N TYR A 390 150.97 -93.02 24.24
CA TYR A 390 150.84 -92.02 23.19
C TYR A 390 149.47 -92.13 22.49
N LYS A 391 148.80 -90.98 22.33
CA LYS A 391 147.57 -90.82 21.56
C LYS A 391 147.94 -90.63 20.08
N ILE A 392 147.75 -91.66 19.28
CA ILE A 392 148.16 -91.71 17.87
C ILE A 392 146.91 -91.67 16.98
N ARG A 393 147.01 -90.99 15.84
CA ARG A 393 146.01 -91.01 14.77
C ARG A 393 146.73 -91.15 13.44
N VAL A 394 146.44 -92.23 12.73
CA VAL A 394 146.92 -92.40 11.35
C VAL A 394 146.18 -91.40 10.45
N SER A 395 146.91 -90.77 9.53
CA SER A 395 146.33 -90.01 8.42
C SER A 395 146.79 -90.66 7.12
N VAL A 396 145.85 -91.00 6.24
CA VAL A 396 146.13 -91.67 4.95
C VAL A 396 145.77 -90.74 3.81
N TYR A 397 146.74 -90.57 2.91
CA TYR A 397 146.56 -89.98 1.59
C TYR A 397 146.34 -91.14 0.62
N ILE A 398 145.13 -91.31 0.10
CA ILE A 398 144.83 -92.42 -0.84
C ILE A 398 145.43 -92.14 -2.24
N ASN A 399 145.72 -90.88 -2.55
CA ASN A 399 146.34 -90.46 -3.80
C ASN A 399 147.87 -90.33 -3.60
N TYR A 400 148.66 -91.25 -4.18
CA TYR A 400 150.13 -91.30 -4.02
C TYR A 400 150.86 -90.87 -5.30
N VAL A 401 151.93 -90.09 -5.17
CA VAL A 401 152.80 -89.63 -6.25
C VAL A 401 154.25 -89.72 -5.77
N ASP A 402 155.09 -90.52 -6.45
CA ASP A 402 156.53 -90.61 -6.17
C ASP A 402 157.27 -89.32 -6.57
N ASN A 403 158.20 -88.90 -5.73
CA ASN A 403 159.30 -88.01 -6.10
C ASN A 403 160.51 -88.31 -5.21
N ILE A 404 161.61 -88.74 -5.83
CA ILE A 404 162.89 -88.96 -5.14
C ILE A 404 163.71 -87.67 -5.20
N ASN A 405 163.93 -87.06 -4.03
CA ASN A 405 165.17 -86.40 -3.61
C ASN A 405 165.09 -86.06 -2.12
#